data_AF-A0A552C8T9-F1
#
_entry.id   AF-A0A552C8T9-F1
#
_cell.length_a   1.000
_cell.length_b   1.000
_cell.length_c   1.000
_cell.angle_alpha   90.00
_cell.angle_beta   90.00
_cell.angle_gamma   90.00
#
_symmetry.space_group_name_H-M   'P 1'
#
loop_
_entity.id
_entity.type
_entity.pdbx_description
1 polymer ?
#
loop_
_entity_poly.entity_id
_entity_poly.type
_entity_poly.pdbx_seq_one_letter_code
_entity_poly.pdbx_strand_id
1 'polypeptide(L)'
;MNTQTKLSNQALNYYPIADKQFFPVYSYMNNRINMWNTERKLKQELLNNSSVIFVYQMGKVGSMSTYLTLKKHLQNQAIYHIHNLNSEHFSKIWETMQLEKHYHAFTFGHSCMTKYLSEHIEEIKNQKNIKIITGVREPIARNISWFFQVIHCQSVFPEFFIKYQEGLITMDEIIKKFWSQKFVYGKQFDWFEEELQPVFGIDIASIDFPKEKGYAIANFPDRNIDLLVLKLEKLDSCLKEALETFLGVENLDCERLDRADFLEADDYLIYDNLRKSLTFSDEYLEEIYDQPLVRHFYTDEEINKFKLKWSSQR
;
A
#
# COMPACT_ATOMS: atom_id res chain seq x y z
N MET A 1 14.19 -26.42 -2.32
CA MET A 1 13.07 -25.64 -1.76
C MET A 1 12.15 -25.26 -2.91
N ASN A 2 10.85 -25.53 -2.78
CA ASN A 2 9.89 -25.40 -3.88
C ASN A 2 9.74 -23.95 -4.32
N THR A 3 9.83 -23.67 -5.62
CA THR A 3 9.53 -22.37 -6.24
C THR A 3 8.13 -21.86 -5.87
N GLN A 4 7.19 -22.77 -5.59
CA GLN A 4 5.85 -22.45 -5.04
C GLN A 4 5.90 -21.78 -3.66
N THR A 5 6.85 -22.13 -2.80
CA THR A 5 6.98 -21.54 -1.45
C THR A 5 7.61 -20.14 -1.51
N LYS A 6 8.51 -19.88 -2.48
CA LYS A 6 8.98 -18.51 -2.78
C LYS A 6 7.86 -17.64 -3.38
N LEU A 7 7.00 -18.22 -4.22
CA LEU A 7 5.82 -17.53 -4.78
C LEU A 7 4.73 -17.26 -3.74
N SER A 8 4.58 -18.10 -2.70
CA SER A 8 3.62 -17.86 -1.61
C SER A 8 4.05 -16.72 -0.69
N ASN A 9 5.34 -16.55 -0.44
CA ASN A 9 5.85 -15.38 0.29
C ASN A 9 5.79 -14.09 -0.57
N GLN A 10 5.72 -14.25 -1.89
CA GLN A 10 5.39 -13.18 -2.85
C GLN A 10 3.88 -12.89 -2.96
N ALA A 11 3.03 -13.45 -2.08
CA ALA A 11 1.59 -13.16 -2.02
C ALA A 11 1.25 -11.70 -1.66
N LEU A 12 2.25 -10.84 -1.45
CA LEU A 12 2.16 -9.39 -1.33
C LEU A 12 2.39 -8.65 -2.66
N ASN A 13 2.46 -9.35 -3.79
CA ASN A 13 2.45 -8.72 -5.10
C ASN A 13 1.03 -8.21 -5.40
N TYR A 14 0.85 -6.89 -5.31
CA TYR A 14 -0.38 -6.17 -5.69
C TYR A 14 -0.76 -6.35 -7.16
N TYR A 15 0.20 -6.77 -7.98
CA TYR A 15 0.02 -7.10 -9.38
C TYR A 15 0.03 -8.62 -9.57
N PRO A 16 -0.89 -9.17 -10.37
CA PRO A 16 -0.99 -10.60 -10.55
C PRO A 16 0.26 -11.14 -11.26
N ILE A 17 0.77 -12.29 -10.83
CA ILE A 17 1.98 -12.91 -11.39
C ILE A 17 1.58 -13.82 -12.54
N ALA A 18 2.16 -13.60 -13.72
CA ALA A 18 1.83 -14.37 -14.90
C ALA A 18 2.23 -15.85 -14.74
N ASP A 19 1.28 -16.75 -14.92
CA ASP A 19 1.45 -18.20 -14.96
C ASP A 19 2.04 -18.61 -16.32
N LYS A 20 3.33 -18.96 -16.31
CA LYS A 20 4.08 -19.37 -17.51
C LYS A 20 4.09 -20.89 -17.72
N GLN A 21 3.46 -21.68 -16.84
CA GLN A 21 3.50 -23.14 -16.90
C GLN A 21 2.10 -23.76 -17.05
N PHE A 22 1.86 -24.31 -18.25
CA PHE A 22 0.81 -25.27 -18.62
C PHE A 22 -0.68 -24.83 -18.53
N PHE A 23 -1.31 -24.85 -19.72
CA PHE A 23 -2.75 -24.70 -20.03
C PHE A 23 -3.36 -23.29 -19.89
N PRO A 24 -3.06 -22.41 -20.87
CA PRO A 24 -3.73 -21.12 -21.07
C PRO A 24 -5.24 -21.09 -20.82
N VAL A 25 -5.96 -22.06 -21.37
CA VAL A 25 -7.42 -22.17 -21.26
C VAL A 25 -7.86 -22.48 -19.84
N TYR A 26 -7.11 -23.33 -19.12
CA TYR A 26 -7.42 -23.70 -17.74
C TYR A 26 -7.27 -22.50 -16.79
N SER A 27 -6.14 -21.79 -16.86
CA SER A 27 -5.91 -20.60 -16.04
C SER A 27 -6.91 -19.48 -16.37
N TYR A 28 -7.29 -19.31 -17.64
CA TYR A 28 -8.36 -18.38 -18.04
C TYR A 28 -9.72 -18.75 -17.43
N MET A 29 -10.15 -20.00 -17.56
CA MET A 29 -11.43 -20.47 -16.99
C MET A 29 -11.45 -20.34 -15.46
N ASN A 30 -10.36 -20.72 -14.80
CA ASN A 30 -10.22 -20.62 -13.35
C ASN A 30 -10.30 -19.15 -12.89
N ASN A 31 -9.64 -18.23 -13.60
CA ASN A 31 -9.71 -16.79 -13.31
C ASN A 31 -11.13 -16.24 -13.45
N ARG A 32 -11.89 -16.64 -14.48
CA ARG A 32 -13.31 -16.23 -14.65
C ARG A 32 -14.20 -16.75 -13.52
N ILE A 33 -14.02 -18.00 -13.09
CA ILE A 33 -14.75 -18.58 -11.96
C ILE A 33 -14.41 -17.83 -10.66
N ASN A 34 -13.12 -17.56 -10.44
CA ASN A 34 -12.66 -16.83 -9.26
C ASN A 34 -13.17 -15.39 -9.23
N MET A 35 -13.21 -14.69 -10.37
CA MET A 35 -13.85 -13.37 -10.49
C MET A 35 -15.30 -13.44 -10.06
N TRP A 36 -16.09 -14.33 -10.67
CA TRP A 36 -17.50 -14.46 -10.38
C TRP A 36 -17.78 -14.80 -8.91
N ASN A 37 -17.02 -15.72 -8.32
CA ASN A 37 -17.11 -16.04 -6.90
C ASN A 37 -16.78 -14.82 -6.02
N THR A 38 -15.74 -14.06 -6.37
CA THR A 38 -15.32 -12.86 -5.65
C THR A 38 -16.41 -11.79 -5.72
N GLU A 39 -16.94 -11.50 -6.90
CA GLU A 39 -18.02 -10.52 -7.11
C GLU A 39 -19.28 -10.90 -6.31
N ARG A 40 -19.69 -12.18 -6.35
CA ARG A 40 -20.85 -12.65 -5.57
C ARG A 40 -20.64 -12.47 -4.07
N LYS A 41 -19.45 -12.80 -3.57
CA LYS A 41 -19.10 -12.63 -2.16
C LYS A 41 -19.13 -11.16 -1.77
N LEU A 42 -18.49 -10.29 -2.54
CA LEU A 42 -18.46 -8.84 -2.29
C LEU A 42 -19.87 -8.24 -2.32
N LYS A 43 -20.68 -8.62 -3.30
CA LYS A 43 -22.08 -8.19 -3.38
C LYS A 43 -22.86 -8.58 -2.12
N GLN A 44 -22.72 -9.82 -1.65
CA GLN A 44 -23.39 -10.28 -0.43
C GLN A 44 -22.89 -9.53 0.82
N GLU A 45 -21.57 -9.36 0.97
CA GLU A 45 -20.98 -8.60 2.08
C GLU A 45 -21.48 -7.16 2.11
N LEU A 46 -21.46 -6.47 0.97
CA LEU A 46 -21.96 -5.10 0.84
C LEU A 46 -23.47 -5.01 1.08
N LEU A 47 -24.28 -5.98 0.64
CA LEU A 47 -25.72 -6.00 0.92
C LEU A 47 -26.01 -6.15 2.42
N ASN A 48 -25.24 -6.98 3.12
CA ASN A 48 -25.45 -7.30 4.53
C ASN A 48 -24.91 -6.22 5.49
N ASN A 49 -24.10 -5.28 5.00
CA ASN A 49 -23.50 -4.23 5.81
C ASN A 49 -24.06 -2.85 5.42
N SER A 50 -24.50 -2.07 6.41
CA SER A 50 -24.92 -0.67 6.21
C SER A 50 -23.73 0.30 6.15
N SER A 51 -22.56 -0.14 6.59
CA SER A 51 -21.30 0.61 6.55
C SER A 51 -20.20 -0.19 5.83
N VAL A 52 -19.19 0.51 5.32
CA VAL A 52 -18.01 -0.11 4.71
C VAL A 52 -16.76 0.54 5.29
N ILE A 53 -15.73 -0.26 5.54
CA ILE A 53 -14.42 0.21 6.00
C ILE A 53 -13.40 -0.01 4.88
N PHE A 54 -12.86 1.08 4.35
CA PHE A 54 -11.77 1.05 3.40
C PHE A 54 -10.45 1.36 4.10
N VAL A 55 -9.56 0.37 4.19
CA VAL A 55 -8.13 0.63 4.44
C VAL A 55 -7.53 1.05 3.10
N TYR A 56 -7.65 2.33 2.77
CA TYR A 56 -7.38 2.91 1.46
C TYR A 56 -6.19 3.86 1.51
N GLN A 57 -5.08 3.43 0.92
CA GLN A 57 -3.81 4.13 1.08
C GLN A 57 -2.84 3.90 -0.08
N MET A 58 -1.89 4.81 -0.21
CA MET A 58 -0.72 4.65 -1.06
C MET A 58 0.13 3.44 -0.63
N GLY A 59 0.97 2.90 -1.51
CA GLY A 59 1.88 1.81 -1.15
C GLY A 59 2.81 2.14 0.04
N LYS A 60 3.12 1.12 0.85
CA LYS A 60 4.17 1.09 1.88
C LYS A 60 3.99 1.98 3.10
N VAL A 61 2.76 2.30 3.52
CA VAL A 61 2.51 3.08 4.75
C VAL A 61 2.13 2.22 5.98
N GLY A 62 2.43 0.91 5.97
CA GLY A 62 2.27 0.03 7.14
C GLY A 62 0.85 -0.40 7.48
N SER A 63 -0.07 -0.27 6.52
CA SER A 63 -1.51 -0.52 6.70
C SER A 63 -1.92 -1.97 6.98
N MET A 64 -1.00 -2.92 6.83
CA MET A 64 -1.29 -4.36 7.04
C MET A 64 -1.63 -4.64 8.50
N SER A 65 -0.91 -4.02 9.44
CA SER A 65 -1.19 -4.11 10.88
C SER A 65 -2.62 -3.67 11.21
N THR A 66 -3.01 -2.51 10.67
CA THR A 66 -4.37 -1.99 10.76
C THR A 66 -5.38 -2.97 10.16
N TYR A 67 -5.17 -3.43 8.93
CA TYR A 67 -6.10 -4.32 8.25
C TYR A 67 -6.31 -5.65 8.99
N LEU A 68 -5.23 -6.30 9.43
CA LEU A 68 -5.32 -7.57 10.18
C LEU A 68 -6.02 -7.38 11.52
N THR A 69 -5.73 -6.29 12.24
CA THR A 69 -6.42 -5.93 13.48
C THR A 69 -7.93 -5.83 13.23
N LEU A 70 -8.36 -5.08 12.20
CA LEU A 70 -9.78 -4.94 11.88
C LEU A 70 -10.42 -6.27 11.51
N LYS A 71 -9.77 -7.10 10.69
CA LYS A 71 -10.30 -8.40 10.29
C LYS A 71 -10.43 -9.37 11.46
N LYS A 72 -9.51 -9.32 12.43
CA LYS A 72 -9.54 -10.14 13.65
C LYS A 72 -10.75 -9.78 14.52
N HIS A 73 -11.00 -8.50 14.73
CA HIS A 73 -12.01 -8.00 15.70
C HIS A 73 -13.39 -7.73 15.09
N LEU A 74 -13.49 -7.46 13.79
CA LEU A 74 -14.72 -7.08 13.10
C LEU A 74 -15.06 -8.06 11.97
N GLN A 75 -15.18 -9.36 12.31
CA GLN A 75 -15.26 -10.45 11.32
C GLN A 75 -16.45 -10.36 10.34
N ASN A 76 -17.55 -9.73 10.75
CA ASN A 76 -18.76 -9.58 9.92
C ASN A 76 -18.81 -8.23 9.16
N GLN A 77 -17.87 -7.34 9.41
CA GLN A 77 -17.83 -6.01 8.80
C GLN A 77 -17.23 -6.10 7.39
N ALA A 78 -17.85 -5.38 6.44
CA ALA A 78 -17.29 -5.18 5.12
C ALA A 78 -16.02 -4.30 5.21
N ILE A 79 -14.85 -4.95 5.23
CA ILE A 79 -13.53 -4.32 5.36
C ILE A 79 -12.69 -4.70 4.14
N TYR A 80 -12.17 -3.70 3.44
CA TYR A 80 -11.38 -3.88 2.22
C TYR A 80 -10.05 -3.13 2.33
N HIS A 81 -8.95 -3.84 2.10
CA HIS A 81 -7.62 -3.25 1.99
C HIS A 81 -7.30 -3.04 0.51
N ILE A 82 -7.15 -1.79 0.10
CA ILE A 82 -7.12 -1.37 -1.31
C ILE A 82 -6.21 -0.16 -1.52
N HIS A 83 -5.73 -0.01 -2.75
CA HIS A 83 -4.81 1.06 -3.16
C HIS A 83 -5.38 1.97 -4.24
N ASN A 84 -6.38 1.51 -4.99
CA ASN A 84 -6.93 2.23 -6.13
C ASN A 84 -8.44 2.05 -6.15
N LEU A 85 -9.19 3.14 -6.33
CA LEU A 85 -10.61 3.10 -6.65
C LEU A 85 -10.96 4.03 -7.80
N ASN A 86 -10.09 4.99 -8.12
CA ASN A 86 -10.27 5.87 -9.26
C ASN A 86 -10.30 5.03 -10.55
N SER A 87 -11.45 5.05 -11.24
CA SER A 87 -11.70 4.22 -12.41
C SER A 87 -10.77 4.56 -13.58
N GLU A 88 -10.37 5.83 -13.76
CA GLU A 88 -9.45 6.23 -14.82
C GLU A 88 -8.03 5.70 -14.55
N HIS A 89 -7.56 5.82 -13.32
CA HIS A 89 -6.25 5.30 -12.92
C HIS A 89 -6.24 3.77 -12.97
N PHE A 90 -7.29 3.16 -12.41
CA PHE A 90 -7.46 1.71 -12.42
C PHE A 90 -7.55 1.14 -13.84
N SER A 91 -8.26 1.81 -14.76
CA SER A 91 -8.37 1.35 -16.15
C SER A 91 -7.01 1.30 -16.86
N LYS A 92 -6.13 2.30 -16.64
CA LYS A 92 -4.76 2.28 -17.18
C LYS A 92 -3.94 1.12 -16.61
N ILE A 93 -4.06 0.87 -15.32
CA ILE A 93 -3.42 -0.27 -14.65
C ILE A 93 -3.94 -1.59 -15.23
N TRP A 94 -5.26 -1.70 -15.36
CA TRP A 94 -5.99 -2.88 -15.81
C TRP A 94 -5.71 -3.21 -17.28
N GLU A 95 -5.63 -2.20 -18.15
CA GLU A 95 -5.22 -2.35 -19.55
C GLU A 95 -3.76 -2.83 -19.66
N THR A 96 -2.87 -2.24 -18.86
CA THR A 96 -1.45 -2.64 -18.78
C THR A 96 -1.30 -4.07 -18.27
N MET A 97 -2.19 -4.51 -17.38
CA MET A 97 -2.22 -5.88 -16.85
C MET A 97 -2.58 -6.93 -17.91
N GLN A 98 -3.10 -6.60 -19.11
CA GLN A 98 -3.36 -7.58 -20.19
C GLN A 98 -4.01 -8.89 -19.69
N LEU A 99 -5.27 -8.80 -19.24
CA LEU A 99 -6.06 -9.89 -18.62
C LEU A 99 -6.18 -11.20 -19.40
N GLU A 100 -5.85 -11.20 -20.69
CA GLU A 100 -5.80 -12.41 -21.50
C GLU A 100 -4.63 -13.32 -21.13
N LYS A 101 -3.68 -12.80 -20.33
CA LYS A 101 -2.56 -13.57 -19.79
C LYS A 101 -3.01 -14.44 -18.62
N HIS A 102 -2.34 -15.57 -18.47
CA HIS A 102 -2.56 -16.51 -17.38
C HIS A 102 -1.93 -15.95 -16.12
N TYR A 103 -2.66 -15.93 -15.01
CA TYR A 103 -2.18 -15.43 -13.74
C TYR A 103 -2.37 -16.47 -12.66
N HIS A 104 -1.45 -16.53 -11.70
CA HIS A 104 -1.64 -17.38 -10.53
C HIS A 104 -2.85 -16.88 -9.72
N ALA A 105 -3.82 -17.77 -9.49
CA ALA A 105 -5.11 -17.45 -8.86
C ALA A 105 -4.98 -16.72 -7.50
N PHE A 106 -3.95 -17.04 -6.70
CA PHE A 106 -3.73 -16.42 -5.39
C PHE A 106 -3.33 -14.93 -5.47
N THR A 107 -2.80 -14.46 -6.61
CA THR A 107 -2.44 -13.05 -6.84
C THR A 107 -3.55 -12.25 -7.53
N PHE A 108 -4.55 -12.95 -8.08
CA PHE A 108 -5.60 -12.34 -8.88
C PHE A 108 -6.77 -11.80 -8.04
N GLY A 109 -7.05 -12.41 -6.87
CA GLY A 109 -8.20 -12.06 -6.02
C GLY A 109 -8.23 -10.58 -5.58
N HIS A 110 -7.07 -10.01 -5.23
CA HIS A 110 -6.99 -8.59 -4.87
C HIS A 110 -7.36 -7.68 -6.06
N SER A 111 -6.87 -8.00 -7.26
CA SER A 111 -7.20 -7.25 -8.48
C SER A 111 -8.69 -7.33 -8.83
N CYS A 112 -9.32 -8.50 -8.65
CA CYS A 112 -10.77 -8.67 -8.85
C CYS A 112 -11.58 -7.84 -7.86
N MET A 113 -11.20 -7.84 -6.58
CA MET A 113 -11.85 -7.05 -5.55
C MET A 113 -11.75 -5.56 -5.84
N THR A 114 -10.55 -5.07 -6.16
CA THR A 114 -10.31 -3.67 -6.51
C THR A 114 -11.12 -3.24 -7.73
N LYS A 115 -11.19 -4.08 -8.78
CA LYS A 115 -12.04 -3.84 -9.95
C LYS A 115 -13.50 -3.68 -9.55
N TYR A 116 -14.04 -4.67 -8.85
CA TYR A 116 -15.45 -4.68 -8.47
C TYR A 116 -15.80 -3.44 -7.63
N LEU A 117 -14.98 -3.10 -6.63
CA LEU A 117 -15.19 -1.93 -5.80
C LEU A 117 -15.08 -0.62 -6.57
N SER A 118 -14.13 -0.51 -7.51
CA SER A 118 -13.98 0.68 -8.38
C SER A 118 -15.20 0.86 -9.29
N GLU A 119 -15.70 -0.22 -9.90
CA GLU A 119 -16.88 -0.18 -10.79
C GLU A 119 -18.18 0.18 -10.06
N HIS A 120 -18.28 -0.14 -8.77
CA HIS A 120 -19.48 0.07 -7.96
C HIS A 120 -19.32 1.20 -6.94
N ILE A 121 -18.25 2.01 -7.01
CA ILE A 121 -17.93 2.99 -5.96
C ILE A 121 -19.02 4.05 -5.79
N GLU A 122 -19.65 4.49 -6.89
CA GLU A 122 -20.76 5.45 -6.83
C GLU A 122 -21.99 4.86 -6.13
N GLU A 123 -22.32 3.59 -6.40
CA GLU A 123 -23.42 2.91 -5.71
C GLU A 123 -23.13 2.76 -4.21
N ILE A 124 -21.90 2.41 -3.86
CA ILE A 124 -21.46 2.28 -2.47
C ILE A 124 -21.58 3.63 -1.75
N LYS A 125 -21.09 4.73 -2.36
CA LYS A 125 -21.18 6.08 -1.80
C LYS A 125 -22.62 6.53 -1.53
N ASN A 126 -23.55 6.12 -2.39
CA ASN A 126 -24.95 6.51 -2.25
C ASN A 126 -25.74 5.66 -1.23
N GLN A 127 -25.24 4.49 -0.85
CA GLN A 127 -25.99 3.52 -0.05
C GLN A 127 -25.39 3.23 1.32
N LYS A 128 -24.11 3.56 1.55
CA LYS A 128 -23.34 3.10 2.70
C LYS A 128 -22.73 4.25 3.47
N ASN A 129 -22.60 4.07 4.77
CA ASN A 129 -21.71 4.88 5.59
C ASN A 129 -20.26 4.42 5.35
N ILE A 130 -19.40 5.33 4.93
CA ILE A 130 -18.03 5.00 4.54
C ILE A 130 -17.07 5.42 5.64
N LYS A 131 -16.24 4.49 6.10
CA LYS A 131 -15.09 4.76 6.96
C LYS A 131 -13.81 4.52 6.17
N ILE A 132 -12.97 5.52 6.03
CA ILE A 132 -11.69 5.44 5.34
C ILE A 132 -10.59 5.48 6.39
N ILE A 133 -9.65 4.54 6.29
CA ILE A 133 -8.41 4.54 7.07
C ILE A 133 -7.26 4.61 6.09
N THR A 134 -6.51 5.70 6.14
CA THR A 134 -5.36 5.94 5.28
C THR A 134 -4.10 6.18 6.12
N GLY A 135 -2.94 6.12 5.50
CA GLY A 135 -1.67 6.29 6.19
C GLY A 135 -0.69 7.17 5.43
N VAL A 136 0.23 7.78 6.16
CA VAL A 136 1.39 8.51 5.65
C VAL A 136 2.67 7.92 6.22
N ARG A 137 3.77 8.06 5.49
CA ARG A 137 5.09 7.55 5.90
C ARG A 137 6.17 8.51 5.44
N GLU A 138 7.27 8.54 6.18
CA GLU A 138 8.47 9.28 5.84
C GLU A 138 8.89 8.95 4.40
N PRO A 139 8.98 9.98 3.51
CA PRO A 139 9.15 9.80 2.08
C PRO A 139 10.27 8.87 1.63
N ILE A 140 11.48 9.04 2.15
CA ILE A 140 12.66 8.28 1.71
C ILE A 140 12.55 6.83 2.16
N ALA A 141 12.18 6.59 3.42
CA ALA A 141 11.91 5.24 3.91
C ALA A 141 10.82 4.54 3.10
N ARG A 142 9.76 5.27 2.71
CA ARG A 142 8.70 4.76 1.84
C ARG A 142 9.25 4.40 0.46
N ASN A 143 10.04 5.28 -0.16
CA ASN A 143 10.61 5.07 -1.51
C ASN A 143 11.53 3.85 -1.57
N ILE A 144 12.42 3.68 -0.59
CA ILE A 144 13.29 2.49 -0.50
C ILE A 144 12.43 1.22 -0.35
N SER A 145 11.41 1.28 0.52
CA SER A 145 10.49 0.17 0.74
C SER A 145 9.65 -0.17 -0.50
N TRP A 146 9.26 0.84 -1.28
CA TRP A 146 8.52 0.68 -2.52
C TRP A 146 9.40 0.10 -3.62
N PHE A 147 10.60 0.66 -3.80
CA PHE A 147 11.58 0.16 -4.75
C PHE A 147 11.90 -1.31 -4.50
N PHE A 148 12.14 -1.70 -3.25
CA PHE A 148 12.41 -3.09 -2.92
C PHE A 148 11.21 -4.01 -3.22
N GLN A 149 9.98 -3.52 -3.06
CA GLN A 149 8.79 -4.30 -3.41
C GLN A 149 8.66 -4.53 -4.93
N VAL A 150 9.09 -3.58 -5.75
CA VAL A 150 9.01 -3.70 -7.22
C VAL A 150 10.32 -4.19 -7.85
N ILE A 151 11.34 -4.53 -7.06
CA ILE A 151 12.69 -4.80 -7.55
C ILE A 151 12.75 -6.00 -8.50
N HIS A 152 11.94 -7.03 -8.26
CA HIS A 152 11.84 -8.23 -9.09
C HIS A 152 10.86 -8.09 -10.25
N CYS A 153 10.18 -6.95 -10.42
CA CYS A 153 9.33 -6.71 -11.56
C CYS A 153 10.15 -6.73 -12.85
N GLN A 154 9.55 -7.19 -13.95
CA GLN A 154 10.23 -7.36 -15.23
C GLN A 154 10.84 -6.06 -15.78
N SER A 155 10.23 -4.92 -15.48
CA SER A 155 10.72 -3.58 -15.84
C SER A 155 11.89 -3.08 -14.98
N VAL A 156 12.14 -3.72 -13.84
CA VAL A 156 13.19 -3.36 -12.90
C VAL A 156 14.37 -4.32 -13.02
N PHE A 157 14.26 -5.53 -12.45
CA PHE A 157 15.20 -6.63 -12.62
C PHE A 157 14.46 -7.97 -12.75
N PRO A 158 14.34 -8.54 -13.97
CA PRO A 158 13.74 -9.85 -14.13
C PRO A 158 14.61 -10.93 -13.47
N GLU A 159 13.99 -11.74 -12.61
CA GLU A 159 14.63 -12.81 -11.83
C GLU A 159 15.68 -12.28 -10.82
N PHE A 160 15.41 -11.09 -10.26
CA PHE A 160 16.30 -10.38 -9.33
C PHE A 160 16.99 -11.28 -8.29
N PHE A 161 16.22 -12.00 -7.47
CA PHE A 161 16.79 -12.77 -6.35
C PHE A 161 17.76 -13.87 -6.80
N ILE A 162 17.48 -14.52 -7.94
CA ILE A 162 18.36 -15.57 -8.49
C ILE A 162 19.65 -14.92 -8.98
N LYS A 163 19.54 -13.89 -9.82
CA LYS A 163 20.69 -13.21 -10.41
C LYS A 163 21.56 -12.49 -9.38
N TYR A 164 20.95 -11.94 -8.32
CA TYR A 164 21.69 -11.33 -7.22
C TYR A 164 22.51 -12.38 -6.45
N GLN A 165 21.92 -13.55 -6.16
CA GLN A 165 22.64 -14.65 -5.49
C GLN A 165 23.79 -15.20 -6.36
N GLU A 166 23.64 -15.21 -7.68
CA GLU A 166 24.68 -15.62 -8.63
C GLU A 166 25.75 -14.54 -8.89
N GLY A 167 25.62 -13.35 -8.27
CA GLY A 167 26.54 -12.23 -8.48
C GLY A 167 26.39 -11.54 -9.84
N LEU A 168 25.31 -11.83 -10.58
CA LEU A 168 24.99 -11.22 -11.87
C LEU A 168 24.32 -9.85 -11.76
N ILE A 169 23.82 -9.51 -10.56
CA ILE A 169 23.34 -8.17 -10.21
C ILE A 169 24.13 -7.69 -9.01
N THR A 170 24.78 -6.54 -9.16
CA THR A 170 25.59 -5.91 -8.13
C THR A 170 24.80 -4.87 -7.34
N MET A 171 25.26 -4.52 -6.14
CA MET A 171 24.64 -3.46 -5.33
C MET A 171 24.67 -2.09 -6.04
N ASP A 172 25.75 -1.79 -6.77
CA ASP A 172 25.88 -0.53 -7.52
C ASP A 172 24.82 -0.42 -8.63
N GLU A 173 24.51 -1.53 -9.31
CA GLU A 173 23.43 -1.55 -10.30
C GLU A 173 22.06 -1.34 -9.66
N ILE A 174 21.83 -1.91 -8.46
CA ILE A 174 20.60 -1.71 -7.70
C ILE A 174 20.45 -0.23 -7.31
N ILE A 175 21.52 0.39 -6.79
CA ILE A 175 21.56 1.82 -6.42
C ILE A 175 21.29 2.70 -7.65
N LYS A 176 21.98 2.45 -8.75
CA LYS A 176 21.75 3.18 -10.02
C LYS A 176 20.31 3.04 -10.48
N LYS A 177 19.73 1.84 -10.35
CA LYS A 177 18.34 1.59 -10.73
C LYS A 177 17.37 2.31 -9.81
N PHE A 178 17.62 2.36 -8.50
CA PHE A 178 16.85 3.16 -7.54
C PHE A 178 16.79 4.62 -7.99
N TRP A 179 17.95 5.24 -8.22
CA TRP A 179 18.04 6.65 -8.65
C TRP A 179 17.48 6.93 -10.04
N SER A 180 17.22 5.89 -10.86
CA SER A 180 16.55 6.05 -12.16
C SER A 180 15.01 6.05 -12.07
N GLN A 181 14.44 5.74 -10.89
CA GLN A 181 13.00 5.64 -10.74
C GLN A 181 12.34 7.02 -10.60
N LYS A 182 11.25 7.25 -11.35
CA LYS A 182 10.53 8.53 -11.32
C LYS A 182 9.98 8.91 -9.94
N PHE A 183 9.49 7.93 -9.17
CA PHE A 183 8.92 8.19 -7.85
C PHE A 183 9.95 8.71 -6.83
N VAL A 184 11.26 8.50 -7.07
CA VAL A 184 12.32 8.96 -6.17
C VAL A 184 12.38 10.49 -6.11
N TYR A 185 12.06 11.17 -7.22
CA TYR A 185 12.04 12.64 -7.32
C TYR A 185 10.61 13.20 -7.43
N GLY A 186 9.60 12.35 -7.30
CA GLY A 186 8.20 12.72 -7.48
C GLY A 186 7.62 13.48 -6.29
N LYS A 187 6.34 13.85 -6.42
CA LYS A 187 5.52 14.25 -5.27
C LYS A 187 5.31 13.02 -4.38
N GLN A 188 5.66 13.11 -3.10
CA GLN A 188 5.71 11.93 -2.21
C GLN A 188 4.33 11.43 -1.78
N PHE A 189 3.32 12.27 -1.96
CA PHE A 189 1.93 12.09 -1.53
C PHE A 189 0.93 12.38 -2.66
N ASP A 190 1.38 12.26 -3.93
CA ASP A 190 0.54 12.40 -5.13
C ASP A 190 -0.71 11.51 -5.11
N TRP A 191 -0.60 10.32 -4.52
CA TRP A 191 -1.70 9.39 -4.36
C TRP A 191 -2.98 10.05 -3.80
N PHE A 192 -2.88 11.03 -2.89
CA PHE A 192 -4.08 11.70 -2.39
C PHE A 192 -4.79 12.54 -3.47
N GLU A 193 -4.03 13.19 -4.35
CA GLU A 193 -4.56 13.95 -5.50
C GLU A 193 -5.09 13.01 -6.61
N GLU A 194 -4.50 11.82 -6.75
CA GLU A 194 -4.86 10.84 -7.78
C GLU A 194 -6.03 9.93 -7.39
N GLU A 195 -6.21 9.66 -6.09
CA GLU A 195 -7.12 8.62 -5.59
C GLU A 195 -8.09 9.14 -4.55
N LEU A 196 -7.63 9.73 -3.45
CA LEU A 196 -8.51 10.15 -2.35
C LEU A 196 -9.42 11.32 -2.76
N GLN A 197 -8.84 12.34 -3.39
CA GLN A 197 -9.56 13.53 -3.83
C GLN A 197 -10.55 13.23 -4.98
N PRO A 198 -10.19 12.53 -6.07
CA PRO A 198 -11.13 12.30 -7.16
C PRO A 198 -12.28 11.36 -6.77
N VAL A 199 -12.02 10.36 -5.92
CA VAL A 199 -13.03 9.34 -5.57
C VAL A 199 -14.00 9.83 -4.49
N PHE A 200 -13.46 10.48 -3.45
CA PHE A 200 -14.23 10.87 -2.26
C PHE A 200 -14.37 12.39 -2.08
N GLY A 201 -13.71 13.19 -2.90
CA GLY A 201 -13.71 14.65 -2.81
C GLY A 201 -12.96 15.17 -1.58
N ILE A 202 -12.06 14.38 -1.00
CA ILE A 202 -11.35 14.76 0.22
C ILE A 202 -10.00 15.36 -0.15
N ASP A 203 -9.83 16.65 0.12
CA ASP A 203 -8.53 17.31 0.08
C ASP A 203 -7.78 17.04 1.40
N ILE A 204 -6.74 16.21 1.32
CA ILE A 204 -5.97 15.82 2.49
C ILE A 204 -5.23 17.01 3.11
N ALA A 205 -4.84 18.03 2.32
CA ALA A 205 -4.09 19.18 2.82
C ALA A 205 -4.96 20.10 3.71
N SER A 206 -6.28 19.99 3.59
CA SER A 206 -7.24 20.77 4.37
C SER A 206 -7.50 20.23 5.78
N ILE A 207 -7.06 19.00 6.07
CA ILE A 207 -7.32 18.33 7.35
C ILE A 207 -6.28 18.76 8.36
N ASP A 208 -6.68 19.33 9.49
CA ASP A 208 -5.72 19.64 10.56
C ASP A 208 -5.13 18.35 11.13
N PHE A 209 -3.81 18.21 11.05
CA PHE A 209 -3.10 17.00 11.43
C PHE A 209 -2.22 17.26 12.66
N PRO A 210 -2.57 16.74 13.86
CA PRO A 210 -1.77 16.90 15.05
C PRO A 210 -0.52 16.00 14.96
N LYS A 211 0.52 16.56 14.34
CA LYS A 211 1.78 15.88 13.96
C LYS A 211 2.38 15.04 15.07
N GLU A 212 2.37 15.55 16.31
CA GLU A 212 2.94 14.85 17.47
C GLU A 212 2.08 13.68 17.95
N LYS A 213 0.75 13.80 17.85
CA LYS A 213 -0.22 12.74 18.17
C LYS A 213 -0.11 11.59 17.16
N GLY A 214 0.21 11.91 15.90
CA GLY A 214 0.44 10.93 14.85
C GLY A 214 -0.81 10.40 14.16
N TYR A 215 -2.00 10.93 14.48
CA TYR A 215 -3.21 10.64 13.72
C TYR A 215 -4.23 11.77 13.78
N ALA A 216 -5.12 11.82 12.79
CA ALA A 216 -6.25 12.74 12.73
C ALA A 216 -7.53 11.98 12.36
N ILE A 217 -8.67 12.43 12.90
CA ILE A 217 -10.00 11.96 12.52
C ILE A 217 -10.77 13.15 11.96
N ALA A 218 -11.36 12.98 10.78
CA ALA A 218 -12.22 13.97 10.14
C ALA A 218 -13.55 13.36 9.74
N ASN A 219 -14.65 14.10 9.92
CA ASN A 219 -15.99 13.67 9.57
C ASN A 219 -16.56 14.56 8.47
N PHE A 220 -17.21 13.95 7.49
CA PHE A 220 -17.85 14.62 6.36
C PHE A 220 -19.32 14.18 6.27
N PRO A 221 -20.22 14.76 7.11
CA PRO A 221 -21.61 14.31 7.22
C PRO A 221 -22.38 14.38 5.90
N ASP A 222 -22.17 15.42 5.10
CA ASP A 222 -22.87 15.62 3.81
C ASP A 222 -22.59 14.51 2.79
N ARG A 223 -21.54 13.70 3.03
CA ARG A 223 -21.12 12.59 2.18
C ARG A 223 -21.19 11.23 2.89
N ASN A 224 -21.60 11.19 4.15
CA ASN A 224 -21.55 9.99 5.01
C ASN A 224 -20.15 9.35 5.06
N ILE A 225 -19.10 10.16 5.14
CA ILE A 225 -17.70 9.68 5.19
C ILE A 225 -17.04 10.08 6.51
N ASP A 226 -16.43 9.11 7.18
CA ASP A 226 -15.43 9.35 8.22
C ASP A 226 -14.04 8.97 7.69
N LEU A 227 -13.03 9.75 8.03
CA LEU A 227 -11.63 9.53 7.65
C LEU A 227 -10.74 9.48 8.89
N LEU A 228 -9.89 8.45 8.95
CA LEU A 228 -8.76 8.33 9.85
C LEU A 228 -7.46 8.38 9.04
N VAL A 229 -6.56 9.30 9.40
CA VAL A 229 -5.21 9.41 8.83
C VAL A 229 -4.20 8.99 9.88
N LEU A 230 -3.33 8.04 9.57
CA LEU A 230 -2.31 7.51 10.49
C LEU A 230 -0.88 7.83 10.01
N LYS A 231 -0.01 8.30 10.88
CA LYS A 231 1.43 8.44 10.61
C LYS A 231 2.15 7.15 11.00
N LEU A 232 2.83 6.51 10.04
CA LEU A 232 3.54 5.25 10.25
C LEU A 232 4.53 5.32 11.43
N GLU A 233 5.26 6.43 11.54
CA GLU A 233 6.31 6.62 12.55
C GLU A 233 5.77 6.66 13.99
N LYS A 234 4.45 6.79 14.18
CA LYS A 234 3.78 6.86 15.49
C LYS A 234 2.80 5.71 15.73
N LEU A 235 2.67 4.76 14.81
CA LEU A 235 1.68 3.66 14.90
C LEU A 235 1.80 2.87 16.22
N ASP A 236 3.02 2.56 16.66
CA ASP A 236 3.26 1.85 17.92
C ASP A 236 2.64 2.57 19.13
N SER A 237 2.61 3.91 19.10
CA SER A 237 2.09 4.73 20.19
C SER A 237 0.61 5.08 20.07
N CYS A 238 0.06 5.14 18.85
CA CYS A 238 -1.27 5.73 18.64
C CYS A 238 -2.30 4.81 17.97
N LEU A 239 -1.89 3.67 17.39
CA LEU A 239 -2.79 2.84 16.56
C LEU A 239 -4.04 2.38 17.32
N LYS A 240 -3.86 1.88 18.55
CA LYS A 240 -4.97 1.40 19.38
C LYS A 240 -5.97 2.52 19.69
N GLU A 241 -5.50 3.62 20.26
CA GLU A 241 -6.33 4.79 20.60
C GLU A 241 -7.06 5.32 19.34
N ALA A 242 -6.34 5.43 18.23
CA ALA A 242 -6.89 5.94 16.98
C ALA A 242 -8.02 5.05 16.45
N LEU A 243 -7.82 3.73 16.41
CA LEU A 243 -8.84 2.79 15.92
C LEU A 243 -10.05 2.71 16.86
N GLU A 244 -9.83 2.61 18.16
CA GLU A 244 -10.90 2.56 19.16
C GLU A 244 -11.77 3.82 19.09
N THR A 245 -11.14 4.99 19.02
CA THR A 245 -11.85 6.28 18.85
C THR A 245 -12.62 6.36 17.54
N PHE A 246 -11.98 5.98 16.42
CA PHE A 246 -12.56 6.11 15.09
C PHE A 246 -13.74 5.17 14.83
N LEU A 247 -13.68 3.96 15.41
CA LEU A 247 -14.68 2.92 15.24
C LEU A 247 -15.73 2.93 16.34
N GLY A 248 -15.48 3.60 17.47
CA GLY A 248 -16.34 3.57 18.63
C GLY A 248 -16.37 2.18 19.30
N VAL A 249 -15.21 1.53 19.36
CA VAL A 249 -15.04 0.19 19.96
C VAL A 249 -13.96 0.23 21.03
N GLU A 250 -13.92 -0.78 21.90
CA GLU A 250 -12.94 -0.90 22.98
C GLU A 250 -12.20 -2.23 22.92
N ASN A 251 -11.03 -2.28 23.55
CA ASN A 251 -10.21 -3.47 23.75
C ASN A 251 -9.71 -4.11 22.44
N LEU A 252 -9.31 -3.28 21.47
CA LEU A 252 -8.64 -3.78 20.28
C LEU A 252 -7.24 -4.29 20.63
N ASP A 253 -7.02 -5.56 20.28
CA ASP A 253 -5.69 -6.18 20.29
C ASP A 253 -5.00 -5.88 18.95
N CYS A 254 -4.13 -4.87 18.98
CA CYS A 254 -3.36 -4.42 17.84
C CYS A 254 -2.01 -5.16 17.83
N GLU A 255 -1.89 -6.20 17.01
CA GLU A 255 -0.62 -6.92 16.85
C GLU A 255 0.38 -6.09 16.05
N ARG A 256 1.60 -5.99 16.58
CA ARG A 256 2.73 -5.43 15.86
C ARG A 256 3.18 -6.45 14.83
N LEU A 257 3.23 -6.05 13.57
CA LEU A 257 3.84 -6.84 12.52
C LEU A 257 5.26 -6.32 12.30
N ASP A 258 6.24 -7.16 12.58
CA ASP A 258 7.64 -6.85 12.33
C ASP A 258 8.01 -7.16 10.89
N ARG A 259 9.11 -6.55 10.42
CA ARG A 259 9.59 -6.77 9.04
C ARG A 259 9.97 -8.22 8.77
N ALA A 260 10.39 -8.96 9.81
CA ALA A 260 10.69 -10.38 9.75
C ALA A 260 9.46 -11.24 9.47
N ASP A 261 8.24 -10.72 9.72
CA ASP A 261 7.00 -11.46 9.44
C ASP A 261 6.68 -11.50 7.93
N PHE A 262 7.36 -10.69 7.12
CA PHE A 262 7.07 -10.54 5.68
C PHE A 262 8.27 -10.72 4.75
N LEU A 263 9.49 -10.67 5.28
CA LEU A 263 10.71 -10.86 4.50
C LEU A 263 11.47 -12.06 5.06
N GLU A 264 11.84 -12.97 4.16
CA GLU A 264 12.82 -13.99 4.45
C GLU A 264 14.15 -13.34 4.88
N ALA A 265 14.94 -14.06 5.70
CA ALA A 265 16.17 -13.52 6.27
C ALA A 265 17.13 -12.96 5.21
N ASP A 266 17.27 -13.68 4.09
CA ASP A 266 18.12 -13.26 2.96
C ASP A 266 17.59 -11.99 2.29
N ASP A 267 16.28 -11.89 2.07
CA ASP A 267 15.65 -10.73 1.44
C ASP A 267 15.78 -9.49 2.34
N TYR A 268 15.65 -9.67 3.65
CA TYR A 268 15.87 -8.60 4.63
C TYR A 268 17.32 -8.09 4.59
N LEU A 269 18.30 -8.98 4.46
CA LEU A 269 19.71 -8.58 4.33
C LEU A 269 19.95 -7.75 3.05
N ILE A 270 19.36 -8.13 1.92
CA ILE A 270 19.45 -7.35 0.68
C ILE A 270 18.85 -5.96 0.87
N TYR A 271 17.66 -5.88 1.46
CA TYR A 271 16.98 -4.62 1.76
C TYR A 271 17.82 -3.71 2.67
N ASP A 272 18.38 -4.26 3.76
CA ASP A 272 19.16 -3.48 4.70
C ASP A 272 20.50 -3.02 4.11
N ASN A 273 21.14 -3.87 3.29
CA ASN A 273 22.34 -3.50 2.54
C ASN A 273 22.05 -2.36 1.56
N LEU A 274 20.97 -2.45 0.77
CA LEU A 274 20.55 -1.37 -0.11
C LEU A 274 20.34 -0.07 0.66
N ARG A 275 19.59 -0.13 1.77
CA ARG A 275 19.29 1.04 2.60
C ARG A 275 20.57 1.71 3.11
N LYS A 276 21.55 0.93 3.56
CA LYS A 276 22.83 1.42 4.09
C LYS A 276 23.77 1.96 3.01
N SER A 277 23.68 1.44 1.79
CA SER A 277 24.55 1.85 0.67
C SER A 277 24.02 3.06 -0.11
N LEU A 278 22.76 3.45 0.09
CA LEU A 278 22.20 4.64 -0.53
C LEU A 278 22.74 5.90 0.16
N THR A 279 23.30 6.80 -0.64
CA THR A 279 23.78 8.13 -0.20
C THR A 279 22.89 9.21 -0.80
N PHE A 280 22.50 10.19 0.02
CA PHE A 280 21.57 11.24 -0.36
C PHE A 280 22.28 12.59 -0.32
N SER A 281 22.13 13.40 -1.37
CA SER A 281 22.69 14.76 -1.39
C SER A 281 21.81 15.70 -0.56
N ASP A 282 22.41 16.75 -0.01
CA ASP A 282 21.67 17.72 0.80
C ASP A 282 20.57 18.40 -0.05
N GLU A 283 20.83 18.66 -1.33
CA GLU A 283 19.85 19.23 -2.26
C GLU A 283 18.63 18.32 -2.43
N TYR A 284 18.84 17.01 -2.59
CA TYR A 284 17.75 16.04 -2.68
C TYR A 284 16.93 15.98 -1.38
N LEU A 285 17.61 16.00 -0.23
CA LEU A 285 16.94 15.97 1.08
C LEU A 285 16.08 17.23 1.28
N GLU A 286 16.59 18.41 0.93
CA GLU A 286 15.81 19.66 0.96
C GLU A 286 14.60 19.56 0.03
N GLU A 287 14.79 19.17 -1.23
CA GLU A 287 13.70 19.04 -2.21
C GLU A 287 12.56 18.13 -1.74
N ILE A 288 12.90 16.97 -1.16
CA ILE A 288 11.92 16.00 -0.70
C ILE A 288 11.18 16.48 0.55
N TYR A 289 11.90 16.97 1.57
CA TYR A 289 11.26 17.34 2.83
C TYR A 289 10.58 18.71 2.81
N ASP A 290 10.91 19.56 1.83
CA ASP A 290 10.27 20.85 1.68
C ASP A 290 8.89 20.79 1.00
N GLN A 291 8.51 19.62 0.48
CA GLN A 291 7.21 19.43 -0.16
C GLN A 291 6.05 19.76 0.82
N PRO A 292 4.98 20.45 0.36
CA PRO A 292 3.92 20.95 1.23
C PRO A 292 3.28 19.88 2.13
N LEU A 293 2.95 18.72 1.56
CA LEU A 293 2.33 17.64 2.32
C LEU A 293 3.30 16.96 3.30
N VAL A 294 4.61 16.97 3.03
CA VAL A 294 5.60 16.49 4.01
C VAL A 294 5.62 17.42 5.22
N ARG A 295 5.67 18.73 4.99
CA ARG A 295 5.56 19.73 6.07
C ARG A 295 4.19 19.74 6.74
N HIS A 296 3.15 19.25 6.09
CA HIS A 296 1.83 19.13 6.68
C HIS A 296 1.77 17.99 7.70
N PHE A 297 2.37 16.83 7.41
CA PHE A 297 2.32 15.67 8.31
C PHE A 297 3.45 15.64 9.35
N TYR A 298 4.61 16.25 9.07
CA TYR A 298 5.79 16.15 9.92
C TYR A 298 6.18 17.48 10.57
N THR A 299 6.68 17.42 11.80
CA THR A 299 7.26 18.60 12.46
C THR A 299 8.64 18.91 11.91
N ASP A 300 9.10 20.15 12.10
CA ASP A 300 10.45 20.53 11.68
C ASP A 300 11.51 19.70 12.43
N GLU A 301 11.26 19.32 13.68
CA GLU A 301 12.13 18.42 14.45
C GLU A 301 12.21 17.02 13.82
N GLU A 302 11.07 16.43 13.45
CA GLU A 302 11.02 15.15 12.74
C GLU A 302 11.77 15.24 11.40
N ILE A 303 11.52 16.27 10.61
CA ILE A 303 12.17 16.50 9.31
C ILE A 303 13.68 16.62 9.48
N ASN A 304 14.15 17.42 10.44
CA ASN A 304 15.59 17.58 10.71
C ASN A 304 16.22 16.26 11.13
N LYS A 305 15.54 15.47 11.96
CA LYS A 305 16.00 14.12 12.35
C LYS A 305 16.08 13.18 11.14
N PHE A 306 15.15 13.26 10.20
CA PHE A 306 15.20 12.46 8.98
C PHE A 306 16.35 12.89 8.07
N LYS A 307 16.53 14.19 7.84
CA LYS A 307 17.66 14.73 7.08
C LYS A 307 18.99 14.26 7.65
N LEU A 308 19.19 14.39 8.96
CA LEU A 308 20.40 13.91 9.65
C LEU A 308 20.61 12.40 9.48
N LYS A 309 19.55 11.60 9.65
CA LYS A 309 19.61 10.13 9.48
C LYS A 309 20.06 9.73 8.07
N TRP A 310 19.60 10.45 7.05
CA TRP A 310 19.91 10.12 5.65
C TRP A 310 21.20 10.76 5.15
N SER A 311 21.63 11.89 5.72
CA SER A 311 22.92 12.51 5.41
C SER A 311 24.10 11.82 6.12
N SER A 312 23.87 11.20 7.27
CA SER A 312 24.90 10.45 8.03
C SER A 312 25.14 9.03 7.53
N GLN A 313 24.30 8.51 6.63
CA GLN A 313 24.56 7.26 5.89
C GLN A 313 25.49 7.61 4.72
N ARG A 314 26.78 7.74 5.04
CA ARG A 314 27.88 7.92 4.07
C ARG A 314 28.86 6.77 4.18
#